data_AF-I2GN75-F1
#
_entry.id   AF-I2GN75-F1
#
_cell.length_a   1.000
_cell.length_b   1.000
_cell.length_c   1.000
_cell.angle_alpha   90.00
_cell.angle_beta   90.00
_cell.angle_gamma   90.00
#
_symmetry.space_group_name_H-M   'P 1'
#
loop_
_entity.id
_entity.type
_entity.pdbx_description
1 polymer ?
#
loop_
_entity_poly.entity_id
_entity_poly.type
_entity_poly.pdbx_seq_one_letter_code
_entity_poly.pdbx_strand_id
1 'polypeptide(L)'
;MNAKQKKAGLRAVRMAATTLILAEGCTTTLCVKNFLRNKNYLAYQADVSKWLYAVAKREGWAVNDNGRFRVYYFPSLKPLPQ
;
A
#
# COMPACT_ATOMS: atom_id res chain seq x y z
N MET A 1 -20.07 16.65 13.52
CA MET A 1 -18.69 17.12 13.75
C MET A 1 -17.89 16.99 12.47
N ASN A 2 -17.51 18.10 11.82
CA ASN A 2 -16.68 18.09 10.61
C ASN A 2 -15.22 17.83 11.01
N ALA A 3 -14.85 16.55 11.16
CA ALA A 3 -13.44 16.19 11.26
C ALA A 3 -12.76 16.57 9.94
N LYS A 4 -11.86 17.56 9.96
CA LYS A 4 -11.04 17.91 8.80
C LYS A 4 -10.34 16.65 8.30
N GLN A 5 -10.67 16.21 7.09
CA GLN A 5 -10.03 15.04 6.51
C GLN A 5 -8.53 15.32 6.30
N LYS A 6 -7.69 14.37 6.70
CA LYS A 6 -6.23 14.50 6.58
C LYS A 6 -5.77 13.95 5.24
N LYS A 7 -4.90 14.67 4.51
CA LYS A 7 -4.27 14.14 3.30
C LYS A 7 -3.42 12.90 3.64
N ALA A 8 -3.59 11.83 2.88
CA ALA A 8 -2.79 10.62 3.04
C ALA A 8 -1.33 10.90 2.63
N GLY A 9 -0.40 10.75 3.58
CA GLY A 9 1.03 10.82 3.35
C GLY A 9 1.71 9.46 3.44
N LEU A 10 3.04 9.43 3.24
CA LEU A 10 3.85 8.21 3.23
C LEU A 10 3.58 7.27 4.41
N ARG A 11 3.55 7.79 5.64
CA ARG A 11 3.31 6.97 6.85
C ARG A 11 1.93 6.31 6.83
N ALA A 12 0.89 7.02 6.40
CA ALA A 12 -0.47 6.48 6.36
C ALA A 12 -0.59 5.39 5.27
N VAL A 13 -0.02 5.63 4.09
CA VAL A 13 0.01 4.67 2.99
C VAL A 13 0.78 3.41 3.37
N ARG A 14 1.94 3.56 4.02
CA ARG A 14 2.73 2.43 4.54
C ARG A 14 1.90 1.56 5.49
N MET A 15 1.35 2.15 6.56
CA MET A 15 0.59 1.38 7.56
C MET A 15 -0.64 0.70 6.95
N ALA A 16 -1.37 1.39 6.06
CA ALA A 16 -2.52 0.81 5.37
C ALA A 16 -2.11 -0.37 4.48
N ALA A 17 -1.06 -0.21 3.68
CA ALA A 17 -0.57 -1.26 2.80
C ALA A 17 -0.05 -2.48 3.57
N THR A 18 0.76 -2.27 4.62
CA THR A 18 1.23 -3.34 5.50
C THR A 18 0.05 -4.10 6.12
N THR A 19 -0.97 -3.38 6.62
CA THR A 19 -2.17 -4.02 7.20
C THR A 19 -2.87 -4.91 6.19
N LEU A 20 -3.07 -4.42 4.97
CA LEU A 20 -3.74 -5.17 3.90
C LEU A 20 -2.91 -6.38 3.45
N ILE A 21 -1.58 -6.24 3.30
CA ILE A 21 -0.71 -7.36 2.93
C ILE A 21 -0.69 -8.43 4.04
N LEU A 22 -0.69 -8.04 5.32
CA LEU A 22 -0.77 -9.00 6.42
C LEU A 22 -2.10 -9.75 6.46
N ALA A 23 -3.21 -9.09 6.11
CA ALA A 23 -4.54 -9.69 6.12
C ALA A 23 -4.82 -10.56 4.89
N GLU A 24 -4.42 -10.11 3.70
CA GLU A 24 -4.83 -10.68 2.40
C GLU A 24 -3.66 -11.29 1.61
N GLY A 25 -2.44 -11.25 2.14
CA GLY A 25 -1.20 -11.64 1.46
C GLY A 25 -0.69 -10.64 0.42
N CYS A 26 -1.52 -9.73 -0.08
CA CYS A 26 -1.13 -8.71 -1.03
C CYS A 26 -2.01 -7.45 -0.96
N THR A 27 -1.64 -6.40 -1.69
CA THR A 27 -2.47 -5.22 -1.86
C THR A 27 -2.26 -4.51 -3.19
N THR A 28 -3.15 -3.59 -3.52
CA THR A 28 -3.05 -2.70 -4.68
C THR A 28 -3.26 -1.25 -4.26
N THR A 29 -2.92 -0.31 -5.15
CA THR A 29 -3.22 1.12 -4.94
C THR A 29 -4.70 1.37 -4.64
N LEU A 30 -5.61 0.64 -5.31
CA LEU A 30 -7.06 0.79 -5.10
C LEU A 30 -7.47 0.33 -3.71
N CYS A 31 -6.98 -0.83 -3.25
CA CYS A 31 -7.28 -1.35 -1.92
C CYS A 31 -6.78 -0.38 -0.84
N VAL A 32 -5.54 0.10 -0.96
CA VAL A 32 -4.96 1.06 0.00
C VAL A 32 -5.75 2.36 0.02
N LYS A 33 -6.15 2.90 -1.15
CA LYS A 33 -6.97 4.10 -1.24
C LYS A 33 -8.31 3.92 -0.53
N ASN A 34 -9.00 2.83 -0.79
CA ASN A 34 -10.32 2.57 -0.20
C ASN A 34 -10.21 2.39 1.33
N PHE A 35 -9.20 1.66 1.78
CA PHE A 35 -8.91 1.50 3.21
C PHE A 35 -8.64 2.84 3.91
N LEU A 36 -7.84 3.71 3.28
CA LEU A 36 -7.56 5.06 3.81
C LEU A 36 -8.81 5.95 3.84
N ARG A 37 -9.64 5.90 2.79
CA ARG A 37 -10.90 6.67 2.74
C ARG A 37 -11.88 6.23 3.82
N ASN A 38 -11.98 4.92 4.09
CA ASN A 38 -12.79 4.38 5.18
C ASN A 38 -12.30 4.85 6.57
N LYS A 39 -11.03 5.25 6.67
CA LYS A 39 -10.44 5.89 7.86
C LYS A 39 -10.45 7.43 7.80
N ASN A 40 -11.31 8.03 6.99
CA ASN A 40 -11.47 9.48 6.82
C ASN A 40 -10.22 10.24 6.30
N TYR A 41 -9.35 9.57 5.54
CA TYR A 41 -8.26 10.25 4.82
C TYR A 41 -8.70 10.76 3.44
N LEU A 42 -8.19 11.92 3.05
CA LEU A 42 -8.16 12.37 1.66
C LEU A 42 -7.05 11.61 0.92
N ALA A 43 -7.45 10.54 0.22
CA ALA A 43 -6.55 9.69 -0.56
C ALA A 43 -6.87 9.78 -2.07
N TYR A 44 -5.96 10.39 -2.83
CA TYR A 44 -6.00 10.44 -4.29
C TYR A 44 -5.19 9.30 -4.91
N GLN A 45 -5.65 8.78 -6.05
CA GLN A 45 -5.01 7.63 -6.70
C GLN A 45 -3.53 7.88 -7.00
N ALA A 46 -3.19 9.05 -7.56
CA ALA A 46 -1.81 9.41 -7.90
C ALA A 46 -0.91 9.51 -6.67
N ASP A 47 -1.39 10.14 -5.59
CA ASP A 47 -0.66 10.27 -4.33
C ASP A 47 -0.41 8.89 -3.69
N VAL A 48 -1.45 8.04 -3.62
CA VAL A 48 -1.32 6.69 -3.05
C VAL A 48 -0.39 5.85 -3.89
N SER A 49 -0.49 5.89 -5.22
CA SER A 49 0.40 5.15 -6.13
C SER A 49 1.86 5.55 -5.94
N LYS A 50 2.13 6.87 -5.90
CA LYS A 50 3.47 7.41 -5.67
C LYS A 50 4.04 6.93 -4.34
N TRP A 51 3.29 7.08 -3.25
CA TRP A 51 3.77 6.70 -1.92
C TRP A 51 3.90 5.20 -1.74
N LEU A 52 2.97 4.41 -2.27
CA LEU A 52 3.01 2.96 -2.18
C LEU A 52 4.21 2.39 -2.93
N TYR A 53 4.50 2.92 -4.12
CA TYR A 53 5.71 2.54 -4.86
C TYR A 53 7.00 2.95 -4.13
N ALA A 54 7.04 4.15 -3.53
CA ALA A 54 8.18 4.59 -2.74
C ALA A 54 8.41 3.71 -1.50
N VAL A 55 7.34 3.29 -0.81
CA VAL A 55 7.39 2.35 0.32
C VAL A 55 7.93 1.00 -0.14
N ALA A 56 7.35 0.44 -1.21
CA ALA A 56 7.77 -0.86 -1.73
C ALA A 56 9.27 -0.88 -2.10
N LYS A 57 9.74 0.16 -2.79
CA LYS A 57 11.16 0.30 -3.15
C LYS A 57 12.06 0.42 -1.91
N ARG A 58 11.64 1.21 -0.91
CA ARG A 58 12.42 1.43 0.32
C ARG A 58 12.49 0.20 1.20
N GLU A 59 11.42 -0.58 1.27
CA GLU A 59 11.28 -1.71 2.19
C GLU A 59 11.50 -3.07 1.51
N GLY A 60 11.94 -3.08 0.24
CA GLY A 60 12.25 -4.31 -0.49
C GLY A 60 11.03 -5.19 -0.75
N TRP A 61 9.84 -4.59 -0.90
CA TRP A 61 8.63 -5.35 -1.22
C TRP A 61 8.66 -5.80 -2.68
N ALA A 62 8.09 -6.97 -2.92
CA ALA A 62 7.93 -7.46 -4.27
C ALA A 62 6.73 -6.78 -4.94
N VAL A 63 6.89 -6.50 -6.23
CA VAL A 63 5.91 -5.78 -7.04
C VAL A 63 5.69 -6.56 -8.33
N ASN A 64 4.45 -6.96 -8.59
CA ASN A 64 4.05 -7.48 -9.89
C ASN A 64 3.26 -6.38 -10.63
N ASP A 65 3.77 -5.94 -11.78
CA ASP A 65 3.11 -4.95 -12.64
C ASP A 65 2.58 -5.66 -13.89
N ASN A 66 1.25 -5.69 -14.04
CA ASN A 66 0.59 -6.32 -15.19
C ASN A 66 0.29 -5.32 -16.32
N GLY A 67 0.85 -4.11 -16.27
CA GLY A 67 0.61 -3.04 -17.24
C GLY A 67 -0.68 -2.24 -16.99
N ARG A 68 -1.60 -2.74 -16.16
CA ARG A 68 -2.83 -2.03 -15.75
C ARG A 68 -2.76 -1.52 -14.31
N PHE A 69 -2.19 -2.33 -13.42
CA PHE A 69 -1.96 -1.97 -12.03
C PHE A 69 -0.84 -2.82 -11.42
N ARG A 70 -0.35 -2.36 -10.27
CA ARG A 70 0.66 -3.05 -9.48
C ARG A 70 0.03 -3.77 -8.30
N VAL A 71 0.48 -4.99 -8.09
CA VAL A 71 0.21 -5.81 -6.90
C VAL A 71 1.46 -5.84 -6.05
N TYR A 72 1.31 -5.50 -4.77
CA TYR A 72 2.37 -5.38 -3.79
C TYR A 72 2.23 -6.48 -2.74
N TYR A 73 3.33 -7.13 -2.39
CA TYR A 73 3.37 -8.20 -1.38
C TYR A 73 4.74 -8.21 -0.70
N PHE A 74 4.81 -8.76 0.51
CA PHE A 74 6.09 -8.96 1.17
C PHE A 74 6.92 -9.99 0.40
N PRO A 75 8.25 -9.83 0.36
CA PRO A 75 9.10 -10.82 -0.27
C PRO A 75 8.94 -12.14 0.47
N SER A 76 8.65 -13.20 -0.27
CA SER A 76 8.71 -14.55 0.26
C SER A 76 10.16 -14.88 0.60
N LEU A 77 10.41 -15.28 1.85
CA LEU A 77 11.69 -15.85 2.23
C LEU A 77 11.87 -17.12 1.39
N LYS A 78 12.90 -17.14 0.52
CA LYS A 78 13.31 -18.40 -0.09
C LYS A 78 13.77 -19.31 1.06
N PRO A 79 13.27 -20.55 1.16
CA PRO A 79 13.83 -21.49 2.10
C PRO A 79 15.33 -21.61 1.81
N LEU A 80 16.15 -21.58 2.86
CA LEU A 80 17.58 -21.83 2.72
C LEU A 80 17.76 -23.21 2.08
N PRO A 81 18.69 -23.37 1.12
CA PRO A 81 19.04 -24.70 0.63
C PRO A 81 19.52 -25.54 1.83
N GLN A 82 18.95 -26.74 1.97
CA GLN A 82 19.39 -27.73 2.96
C GLN A 82 20.80 -28.22 2.66
#